data_AF-A0A2M8F8D6-F1
#
_entry.id   AF-A0A2M8F8D6-F1
#
_cell.length_a   1.000
_cell.length_b   1.000
_cell.length_c   1.000
_cell.angle_alpha   90.00
_cell.angle_beta   90.00
_cell.angle_gamma   90.00
#
_symmetry.space_group_name_H-M   'P 1'
#
loop_
_entity.id
_entity.type
_entity.pdbx_description
1 polymer ?
#
loop_
_entity_poly.entity_id
_entity_poly.type
_entity_poly.pdbx_seq_one_letter_code
_entity_poly.pdbx_strand_id
1 'polypeptide(L)' 'MKPTNLHTQIFLDSGDPQETKTMIETLGFLDGQTTNPSLIAKSPVAQERLASGNPFTQEEVFEYYK' A
#
# COMPACT_ATOMS: atom_id res chain seq x y z
N MET A 1 -12.51 15.49 7.47
CA MET A 1 -13.26 14.65 8.44
C MET A 1 -14.30 13.85 7.68
N LYS A 2 -14.45 12.56 8.00
CA LYS A 2 -15.43 11.67 7.38
C LYS A 2 -16.88 12.07 7.74
N PRO A 3 -17.81 12.18 6.76
CA PRO A 3 -19.22 12.42 7.04
C PRO A 3 -19.87 11.25 7.80
N THR A 4 -20.77 11.54 8.75
CA THR A 4 -21.39 10.53 9.62
C THR A 4 -22.48 9.69 8.94
N ASN A 5 -23.07 10.18 7.84
CA ASN A 5 -24.08 9.50 7.05
C ASN A 5 -23.51 8.81 5.80
N LEU A 6 -22.18 8.73 5.68
CA LEU A 6 -21.52 8.04 4.57
C LEU A 6 -21.40 6.54 4.88
N HIS A 7 -22.18 5.72 4.19
CA HIS A 7 -22.15 4.26 4.33
C HIS A 7 -21.04 3.59 3.51
N THR A 8 -20.48 4.31 2.52
CA THR A 8 -19.39 3.83 1.66
C THR A 8 -18.04 4.06 2.34
N GLN A 9 -17.14 3.09 2.19
CA GLN A 9 -15.75 3.25 2.62
C GLN A 9 -14.85 3.58 1.42
N ILE A 10 -13.87 4.45 1.63
CA ILE A 10 -12.91 4.88 0.62
C ILE A 10 -11.53 4.38 1.02
N PHE A 11 -11.02 3.40 0.29
CA PHE A 11 -9.66 2.90 0.43
C PHE A 11 -8.81 3.39 -0.74
N LEU A 12 -7.54 3.72 -0.45
CA LEU A 12 -6.56 4.04 -1.48
C LEU A 12 -5.77 2.78 -1.85
N ASP A 13 -5.75 2.42 -3.14
CA ASP A 13 -4.84 1.39 -3.65
C ASP A 13 -3.46 2.01 -3.94
N SER A 14 -2.56 1.92 -2.97
CA SER A 14 -1.19 2.43 -3.07
C SER A 14 -0.28 1.75 -2.05
N GLY A 15 1.00 1.63 -2.38
CA GLY A 15 2.06 1.25 -1.45
C GLY A 15 2.96 2.44 -1.04
N ASP A 16 2.68 3.65 -1.52
CA ASP A 16 3.50 4.84 -1.28
C ASP A 16 2.90 5.71 -0.16
N PRO A 17 3.62 5.95 0.95
CA PRO A 17 3.19 6.86 2.01
C PRO A 17 2.90 8.29 1.53
N GLN A 18 3.60 8.77 0.49
CA GLN A 18 3.43 10.13 -0.04
C GLN A 18 2.12 10.28 -0.83
N GLU A 19 1.72 9.25 -1.58
CA GLU A 19 0.40 9.20 -2.23
C GLU A 19 -0.72 9.20 -1.18
N THR A 20 -0.57 8.39 -0.13
CA THR A 20 -1.52 8.36 1.00
C THR A 20 -1.66 9.74 1.66
N LYS A 21 -0.54 10.41 1.94
CA LYS A 21 -0.54 11.76 2.51
C LYS A 21 -1.27 12.75 1.60
N THR A 22 -0.93 12.76 0.32
CA THR A 22 -1.54 13.66 -0.67
C THR A 22 -3.04 13.44 -0.79
N MET A 23 -3.50 12.20 -0.75
CA MET A 23 -4.93 11.87 -0.81
C MET A 23 -5.69 12.25 0.46
N ILE A 24 -5.10 12.09 1.64
CA ILE A 24 -5.72 12.57 2.88
C ILE A 24 -5.83 14.10 2.87
N GLU A 25 -4.81 14.81 2.38
CA GLU A 25 -4.85 16.28 2.24
C GLU A 25 -5.91 16.74 1.23
N THR A 26 -6.11 15.98 0.14
CA THR A 26 -7.06 16.31 -0.92
C THR A 26 -8.50 15.99 -0.55
N LEU A 27 -8.76 14.79 -0.02
CA LEU A 27 -10.12 14.29 0.30
C LEU A 27 -10.56 14.63 1.72
N GLY A 28 -9.62 14.95 2.60
CA GLY A 28 -9.85 15.23 4.01
C GLY A 28 -10.12 13.99 4.88
N PHE A 29 -10.16 12.79 4.29
CA PHE A 29 -10.15 11.48 4.97
C PHE A 29 -9.95 10.33 3.97
N LEU A 30 -9.50 9.18 4.49
CA LEU A 30 -9.57 7.85 3.88
C LEU A 30 -9.94 6.85 4.98
N ASP A 31 -10.61 5.76 4.64
CA ASP A 31 -10.91 4.65 5.57
C ASP A 31 -9.72 3.70 5.74
N GLY A 32 -8.78 3.74 4.81
CA GLY A 32 -7.52 3.02 4.91
C GLY A 32 -6.74 3.07 3.60
N GLN A 33 -5.60 2.39 3.62
CA GLN A 33 -4.79 2.07 2.45
C GLN A 33 -4.92 0.57 2.21
N THR A 34 -5.05 0.18 0.95
CA THR A 34 -4.82 -1.17 0.49
C THR A 34 -3.60 -1.15 -0.41
N THR A 35 -2.83 -2.21 -0.42
CA THR A 35 -1.73 -2.37 -1.37
C THR A 35 -1.96 -3.65 -2.13
N ASN A 36 -1.91 -3.63 -3.45
CA ASN A 36 -1.87 -4.88 -4.21
C ASN A 36 -0.54 -5.61 -3.91
N PRO A 37 -0.51 -6.94 -3.72
CA PRO A 37 0.73 -7.70 -3.56
C PRO A 37 1.78 -7.39 -4.64
N SER A 38 1.36 -7.03 -5.86
CA SER A 38 2.26 -6.61 -6.94
C SER A 38 3.01 -5.29 -6.67
N LEU A 39 2.53 -4.43 -5.76
CA LEU A 39 3.23 -3.22 -5.32
C LEU A 39 4.35 -3.54 -4.31
N ILE A 40 4.34 -4.69 -3.64
CA ILE A 40 5.47 -5.15 -2.81
C ILE A 40 6.74 -5.22 -3.64
N ALA A 41 6.64 -5.66 -4.90
CA ALA A 41 7.78 -5.68 -5.80
C ALA A 41 8.40 -4.30 -6.04
N LYS A 42 7.65 -3.21 -5.85
CA LYS A 42 8.14 -1.83 -6.02
C LYS A 42 8.72 -1.23 -4.72
N SER A 43 8.63 -1.92 -3.58
CA SER A 43 9.25 -1.45 -2.34
C SER A 43 10.77 -1.36 -2.51
N PRO A 44 11.44 -0.33 -1.94
CA PRO A 44 12.90 -0.20 -1.98
C PRO A 44 13.62 -1.46 -1.47
N VAL A 45 13.10 -2.06 -0.41
CA VAL A 45 13.64 -3.29 0.19
C VAL A 45 13.53 -4.46 -0.79
N ALA A 46 12.40 -4.57 -1.49
CA ALA A 46 12.21 -5.63 -2.47
C ALA A 46 13.11 -5.45 -3.70
N GLN A 47 13.28 -4.21 -4.17
CA GLN A 47 14.18 -3.87 -5.27
C GLN A 47 15.64 -4.17 -4.95
N GLU A 48 16.12 -3.80 -3.76
CA GLU A 48 17.49 -4.13 -3.32
C GLU A 48 17.72 -5.64 -3.23
N ARG A 49 16.76 -6.38 -2.67
CA ARG A 49 16.87 -7.83 -2.53
C ARG A 49 16.91 -8.53 -3.90
N LEU A 50 16.05 -8.11 -4.83
CA LEU A 50 16.05 -8.61 -6.22
C LEU A 50 17.37 -8.27 -6.93
N ALA A 51 17.90 -7.06 -6.76
CA ALA A 51 19.17 -6.65 -7.34
C ALA A 51 20.37 -7.46 -6.80
N SER A 52 20.28 -7.95 -5.56
CA SER A 52 21.29 -8.84 -4.96
C SER A 52 21.23 -10.28 -5.46
N GLY A 53 20.30 -10.62 -6.38
CA GLY A 53 20.11 -11.97 -6.90
C GLY A 53 19.43 -12.92 -5.92
N ASN A 54 18.75 -12.40 -4.90
CA ASN A 54 18.04 -13.16 -3.88
C ASN A 54 16.52 -12.91 -3.98
N PRO A 55 15.82 -13.51 -4.97
CA PRO A 55 14.38 -13.30 -5.12
C PRO A 55 13.60 -13.87 -3.92
N PHE A 56 12.41 -13.31 -3.69
CA PHE A 56 11.49 -13.81 -2.66
C PHE A 56 10.85 -15.12 -3.10
N THR A 57 10.59 -16.02 -2.14
CA THR A 57 9.67 -17.14 -2.36
C THR A 57 8.22 -16.66 -2.27
N GLN A 58 7.30 -17.50 -2.75
CA GLN A 58 5.88 -17.21 -2.68
C GLN A 58 5.40 -17.00 -1.24
N GLU A 59 5.88 -17.81 -0.30
CA GLU A 59 5.54 -17.71 1.13
C GLU A 59 6.04 -16.39 1.71
N GLU A 60 7.26 -15.96 1.36
CA GLU A 60 7.81 -14.69 1.83
C GLU A 60 7.02 -13.48 1.31
N VAL A 61 6.58 -13.51 0.05
CA VAL A 61 5.70 -12.45 -0.49
C VAL A 61 4.37 -12.43 0.25
N PHE A 62 3.82 -13.60 0.59
CA PHE A 62 2.55 -13.70 1.29
C PHE A 62 2.62 -13.21 2.74
N GLU A 63 3.71 -13.53 3.45
CA GLU A 63 3.94 -13.02 4.81
C GLU A 63 4.25 -11.53 4.83
N TYR A 64 4.91 -10.99 3.79
CA TYR A 64 5.14 -9.55 3.68
C TYR A 64 3.86 -8.76 3.37
N TYR A 65 2.85 -9.42 2.81
CA TYR A 65 1.56 -8.82 2.49
C TYR A 65 0.58 -8.78 3.69
N LYS A 66 0.66 -9.75 4.60
CA LYS A 66 -0.22 -9.85 5.77
C LYS A 66 0.06 -8.77 6.80
#